data_AF-A0A069CZC3-F1
#
_entry.id   AF-A0A069CZC3-F1
#
_cell.length_a   1.000
_cell.length_b   1.000
_cell.length_c   1.000
_cell.angle_alpha   90.00
_cell.angle_beta   90.00
_cell.angle_gamma   90.00
#
_symmetry.space_group_name_H-M   'P 1'
#
loop_
_entity.id
_entity.type
_entity.pdbx_description
1 polymer ?
#
loop_
_entity_poly.entity_id
_entity_poly.type
_entity_poly.pdbx_seq_one_letter_code
_entity_poly.pdbx_strand_id
1 'polypeptide(L)' 'MNREESCGGHFREEFQTPEGEALRDDANFSYVSCWKYTGEDSAPELIKEDLNYQFVKVQTRNYKA' A
#
# COMPACT_ATOMS: atom_id res chain seq x y z
N MET A 1 -3.04 -10.99 -5.09
CA MET A 1 -2.89 -9.99 -4.01
C MET A 1 -3.37 -8.65 -4.54
N ASN A 2 -4.18 -7.88 -3.81
CA ASN A 2 -4.89 -6.71 -4.38
C ASN A 2 -4.11 -5.38 -4.32
N ARG A 3 -2.84 -5.41 -3.88
CA ARG A 3 -1.98 -4.24 -3.71
C ARG A 3 -0.77 -4.36 -4.64
N GLU A 4 -0.79 -3.59 -5.71
CA GLU A 4 0.16 -3.62 -6.82
C GLU A 4 1.17 -2.48 -6.69
N GLU A 5 1.89 -2.48 -5.56
CA GLU A 5 2.96 -1.54 -5.24
C GLU A 5 3.93 -2.17 -4.22
N SER A 6 5.00 -1.45 -3.87
CA SER A 6 5.79 -1.69 -2.66
C SER A 6 5.73 -0.47 -1.73
N CYS A 7 5.37 -0.68 -0.46
CA CYS A 7 5.29 0.38 0.53
C CYS A 7 5.60 -0.15 1.94
N GLY A 8 6.69 0.34 2.54
CA GLY A 8 7.10 -0.07 3.89
C GLY A 8 7.49 -1.55 3.93
N GLY A 9 6.85 -2.34 4.81
CA GLY A 9 7.10 -3.78 4.93
C GLY A 9 6.40 -4.65 3.87
N HIS A 10 5.51 -4.07 3.06
CA HIS A 10 4.93 -4.72 1.90
C HIS A 10 5.85 -4.47 0.70
N PHE A 11 6.61 -5.48 0.29
CA PHE A 11 7.59 -5.37 -0.79
C PHE A 11 7.35 -6.43 -1.87
N ARG A 12 7.35 -5.99 -3.13
CA ARG A 12 7.18 -6.79 -4.32
C ARG A 12 8.29 -6.43 -5.31
N GLU A 13 9.03 -7.42 -5.78
CA GLU A 13 10.15 -7.20 -6.72
C GLU A 13 9.69 -6.60 -8.06
N GLU A 14 8.42 -6.84 -8.46
CA GLU A 14 7.85 -6.20 -9.66
C GLU A 14 7.64 -4.69 -9.48
N PHE A 15 7.60 -4.21 -8.23
CA PHE A 15 7.31 -2.82 -7.85
C PHE A 15 8.45 -2.27 -7.00
N GLN A 16 9.66 -2.31 -7.53
CA GLN A 16 10.84 -1.67 -6.94
C GLN A 16 11.47 -0.70 -7.92
N THR A 17 12.22 0.27 -7.41
CA THR A 17 13.07 1.11 -8.25
C THR A 17 14.23 0.28 -8.84
N PRO A 18 14.91 0.74 -9.90
CA PRO A 18 16.09 0.04 -10.44
C PRO A 18 17.18 -0.22 -9.40
N GLU A 19 17.21 0.58 -8.33
CA GLU A 19 18.15 0.51 -7.22
C GLU A 19 17.72 -0.45 -6.10
N GLY A 20 16.58 -1.12 -6.23
CA GLY A 20 16.04 -2.10 -5.27
C GLY A 20 15.22 -1.50 -4.13
N GLU A 21 14.84 -0.22 -4.20
CA GLU A 21 14.02 0.42 -3.17
C GLU A 21 12.52 0.22 -3.45
N ALA A 22 11.69 0.31 -2.41
CA ALA A 22 10.24 0.18 -2.56
C ALA A 22 9.67 1.30 -3.46
N LEU A 23 9.01 0.91 -4.56
CA LEU A 23 8.28 1.84 -5.42
C LEU A 23 6.83 1.95 -4.94
N ARG A 24 6.55 3.00 -4.16
CA ARG A 24 5.21 3.33 -3.64
C ARG A 24 4.39 4.07 -4.68
N ASP A 25 3.11 3.73 -4.78
CA ASP A 25 2.13 4.35 -5.66
C ASP A 25 1.01 5.04 -4.84
N ASP A 26 1.28 6.32 -4.52
CA ASP A 26 0.37 7.18 -3.78
C ASP A 26 -0.92 7.53 -4.55
N ALA A 27 -0.97 7.32 -5.87
CA ALA A 27 -2.16 7.63 -6.68
C ALA A 27 -3.24 6.54 -6.53
N ASN A 28 -2.84 5.28 -6.45
CA ASN A 28 -3.77 4.14 -6.40
C ASN A 28 -3.88 3.50 -5.01
N PHE A 29 -2.85 3.63 -4.15
CA PHE A 29 -2.76 2.86 -2.90
C PHE A 29 -2.60 3.71 -1.63
N SER A 30 -2.94 5.00 -1.68
CA SER A 30 -3.01 5.88 -0.51
C SER A 30 -4.26 5.64 0.37
N TYR A 31 -4.39 4.40 0.87
CA TYR A 31 -5.46 3.97 1.76
C TYR A 31 -4.98 2.91 2.76
N VAL A 32 -5.68 2.82 3.89
CA VAL A 32 -5.63 1.66 4.79
C VAL A 32 -6.77 0.71 4.43
N SER A 33 -6.56 -0.59 4.64
CA SER A 33 -7.59 -1.58 4.34
C SER A 33 -7.58 -2.74 5.31
N CYS A 34 -8.74 -3.32 5.54
CA CYS A 34 -8.89 -4.55 6.29
C CYS A 34 -9.85 -5.51 5.56
N TRP A 35 -9.66 -6.79 5.80
CA TRP A 35 -10.59 -7.83 5.36
C TRP A 35 -11.58 -8.09 6.49
N LYS A 36 -12.83 -7.74 6.26
CA LYS A 36 -13.93 -8.05 7.16
C LYS A 36 -14.40 -9.48 6.89
N TYR A 37 -14.45 -10.28 7.95
CA TYR A 37 -15.04 -11.59 7.91
C TYR A 37 -16.57 -11.49 7.75
N THR A 38 -17.12 -12.26 6.82
CA THR A 38 -18.54 -12.21 6.42
C THR A 38 -19.28 -13.53 6.63
N GLY A 39 -18.63 -14.56 7.19
CA GLY A 39 -19.15 -15.92 7.36
C GLY A 39 -18.26 -16.97 6.70
N GLU A 40 -18.48 -18.26 7.01
CA GLU A 40 -17.62 -19.35 6.51
C GLU A 40 -17.77 -19.59 5.01
N ASP A 41 -18.98 -19.47 4.46
CA ASP A 41 -19.29 -19.70 3.05
C ASP A 41 -19.33 -18.40 2.21
N SER A 42 -18.76 -17.32 2.72
CA SER A 42 -18.76 -16.01 2.07
C SER A 42 -17.34 -15.50 1.87
N ALA A 43 -17.10 -14.87 0.72
CA ALA A 43 -15.85 -14.18 0.48
C ALA A 43 -15.71 -13.01 1.48
N PRO A 44 -14.52 -12.80 2.07
CA PRO A 44 -14.29 -11.68 2.95
C PRO A 44 -14.46 -10.36 2.19
N GLU A 45 -14.97 -9.35 2.87
CA GLU A 45 -15.20 -8.03 2.31
C GLU A 45 -13.95 -7.16 2.50
N LEU A 46 -13.43 -6.56 1.42
CA LEU A 46 -12.35 -5.59 1.53
C LEU A 46 -12.90 -4.22 1.87
N ILE A 47 -12.59 -3.73 3.07
CA ILE A 47 -12.89 -2.36 3.47
C ILE A 47 -11.65 -1.51 3.22
N LYS A 48 -11.83 -0.33 2.62
CA LYS A 48 -10.78 0.66 2.37
C LYS A 48 -11.18 2.01 2.96
N GLU A 49 -10.21 2.71 3.54
CA GLU A 49 -10.34 4.07 4.03
C GLU A 49 -9.18 4.91 3.49
N ASP A 50 -9.51 6.00 2.80
CA ASP A 50 -8.54 6.86 2.14
C ASP A 50 -7.70 7.64 3.16
N LEU A 51 -6.39 7.74 2.90
CA LEU A 51 -5.48 8.55 3.70
C LEU A 51 -5.40 9.96 3.12
N ASN A 52 -6.03 10.92 3.81
CA ASN A 52 -5.99 12.33 3.46
C ASN A 52 -5.05 13.13 4.39
N TYR A 53 -3.83 13.37 3.94
CA TYR A 53 -2.83 14.15 4.68
C TYR A 53 -3.02 15.66 4.46
N GLN A 54 -3.48 16.38 5.49
CA GLN A 54 -3.76 17.83 5.40
C GLN A 54 -2.57 18.72 5.77
N PHE A 55 -1.68 18.24 6.64
CA PHE A 55 -0.63 19.06 7.25
C PHE A 55 0.79 18.68 6.82
N VAL A 56 0.94 17.54 6.15
CA VAL A 56 2.23 17.00 5.73
C VAL A 56 2.13 16.58 4.28
N LYS A 57 3.11 17.00 3.48
CA LYS A 57 3.25 16.51 2.10
C LYS A 57 3.86 15.11 2.13
N VAL A 58 3.17 14.17 1.51
CA VAL A 58 3.65 12.79 1.33
C VAL A 58 4.90 12.81 0.45
N GLN A 59 5.95 12.10 0.87
CA GLN A 59 7.25 12.01 0.18
C GLN A 59 7.69 10.55 0.12
N THR A 60 8.42 10.19 -0.94
CA THR A 60 9.06 8.88 -1.06
C THR A 60 10.26 8.81 -0.13
N ARG A 61 10.38 7.72 0.63
CA ARG A 61 11.53 7.48 1.51
C ARG A 61 12.62 6.74 0.74
N ASN A 62 13.86 7.14 0.96
CA ASN A 62 15.06 6.45 0.49
C ASN A 62 15.97 6.22 1.71
N TYR A 63 16.45 5.00 1.89
CA TYR A 63 17.29 4.62 3.04
C TYR A 63 18.79 4.59 2.72
N LYS A 64 19.18 4.88 1.47
CA LYS A 64 20.58 5.01 1.09
C LYS A 64 21.13 6.34 1.57
N ALA A 65 22.35 6.28 2.11
CA ALA A 65 23.13 7.44 2.54
C ALA A 65 23.75 8.18 1.35
#